data_AF-A0A821SCC8-F1
#
_entry.id   AF-A0A821SCC8-F1
#
_cell.length_a   1.000
_cell.length_b   1.000
_cell.length_c   1.000
_cell.angle_alpha   90.00
_cell.angle_beta   90.00
_cell.angle_gamma   90.00
#
_symmetry.space_group_name_H-M   'P 1'
#
loop_
_entity.id
_entity.type
_entity.pdbx_description
1 polymer ?
#
loop_
_entity_poly.entity_id
_entity_poly.type
_entity_poly.pdbx_seq_one_letter_code
_entity_poly.pdbx_strand_id
1 'polypeptide(L)'
;CVTQTMHLITNDDKHTLRSPLSMKLIEAIANHYFCVSYRWLIYYIKYDRIVDKGAFEIEGDDTDYHSQGGPKRSRSIDKRQSLFEYICFMIKCTENNE
;
A
#
# COMPACT_ATOMS: atom_id res chain seq x y z
N CYS A 1 -23.93 9.09 -0.48
CA CYS A 1 -22.87 8.37 -1.23
C CYS A 1 -22.06 7.56 -0.25
N VAL A 2 -22.18 6.23 -0.27
CA VAL A 2 -21.37 5.36 0.61
C VAL A 2 -19.94 5.41 0.09
N THR A 3 -19.05 6.08 0.81
CA THR A 3 -17.61 6.03 0.52
C THR A 3 -17.13 4.61 0.84
N GLN A 4 -17.16 3.73 -0.16
CA GLN A 4 -16.67 2.37 -0.02
C GLN A 4 -15.18 2.47 0.32
N THR A 5 -14.82 2.08 1.55
CA THR A 5 -13.42 2.10 1.97
C THR A 5 -12.76 0.91 1.29
N MET A 6 -11.86 1.19 0.34
CA MET A 6 -11.12 0.16 -0.38
C MET A 6 -9.83 -0.22 0.35
N HIS A 7 -9.50 -1.50 0.30
CA HIS A 7 -8.32 -2.10 0.91
C HIS A 7 -7.53 -2.84 -0.16
N LEU A 8 -6.21 -2.70 -0.12
CA LEU A 8 -5.32 -3.68 -0.72
C LEU A 8 -4.97 -4.70 0.36
N ILE A 9 -5.26 -5.98 0.09
CA ILE A 9 -4.76 -7.10 0.90
C ILE A 9 -3.62 -7.72 0.12
N THR A 10 -2.44 -7.81 0.75
CA THR A 10 -1.21 -8.29 0.10
C THR A 10 -0.44 -9.24 1.02
N ASN A 11 0.44 -10.05 0.44
CA ASN A 11 1.39 -10.86 1.21
C ASN A 11 2.44 -9.94 1.85
N ASP A 12 2.96 -10.37 3.00
CA ASP A 12 4.06 -9.72 3.70
C ASP A 12 5.17 -10.72 4.06
N ASP A 13 6.34 -10.18 4.37
CA ASP A 13 7.40 -10.92 5.03
C ASP A 13 6.92 -11.49 6.38
N LYS A 14 7.31 -12.72 6.71
CA LYS A 14 6.76 -13.43 7.88
C LYS A 14 7.06 -12.70 9.20
N HIS A 15 8.14 -11.93 9.27
CA HIS A 15 8.63 -11.29 10.48
C HIS A 15 8.39 -9.78 10.51
N THR A 16 8.04 -9.17 9.38
CA THR A 16 7.86 -7.72 9.23
C THR A 16 6.63 -7.41 8.37
N LEU A 17 5.97 -6.26 8.57
CA LEU A 17 4.80 -5.88 7.75
C LEU A 17 5.24 -5.27 6.41
N ARG A 18 6.10 -5.98 5.67
CA ARG A 18 6.69 -5.52 4.41
C ARG A 18 6.18 -6.35 3.25
N SER A 19 5.63 -5.71 2.23
CA SER A 19 5.06 -6.38 1.06
C SER A 19 6.06 -6.41 -0.09
N PRO A 20 6.05 -7.44 -0.96
CA PRO A 20 6.72 -7.35 -2.25
C PRO A 20 6.30 -6.08 -3.00
N LEU A 21 7.28 -5.39 -3.59
CA LEU A 21 6.98 -4.24 -4.45
C LEU A 21 6.19 -4.72 -5.68
N SER A 22 4.97 -4.20 -5.84
CA SER A 22 4.09 -4.54 -6.95
C SER A 22 3.34 -3.31 -7.44
N MET A 23 2.88 -3.33 -8.70
CA MET A 23 2.06 -2.24 -9.24
C MET A 23 0.81 -1.99 -8.39
N LYS A 24 0.15 -3.06 -7.91
CA LYS A 24 -1.03 -2.92 -7.03
C LYS A 24 -0.71 -2.19 -5.73
N LEU A 25 0.47 -2.44 -5.14
CA LEU A 25 0.91 -1.74 -3.93
C LEU A 25 1.13 -0.25 -4.23
N ILE A 26 1.82 0.07 -5.32
CA ILE A 26 2.05 1.46 -5.75
C ILE A 26 0.71 2.17 -6.00
N GLU A 27 -0.20 1.55 -6.75
CA GLU A 27 -1.53 2.08 -7.06
C GLU A 27 -2.37 2.30 -5.80
N ALA A 28 -2.37 1.34 -4.87
CA ALA A 28 -3.10 1.46 -3.62
C ALA A 28 -2.58 2.61 -2.75
N ILE A 29 -1.26 2.77 -2.68
CA ILE A 29 -0.63 3.90 -1.98
C ILE A 29 -1.01 5.22 -2.68
N ALA A 30 -0.93 5.29 -4.01
CA ALA A 30 -1.28 6.50 -4.76
C ALA A 30 -2.75 6.91 -4.60
N ASN A 31 -3.66 5.94 -4.42
CA ASN A 31 -5.08 6.19 -4.17
C ASN A 31 -5.45 6.34 -2.69
N HIS A 32 -4.45 6.42 -1.80
CA HIS A 32 -4.65 6.54 -0.35
C HIS A 32 -5.49 5.39 0.24
N TYR A 33 -5.37 4.18 -0.31
CA TYR A 33 -6.04 2.98 0.18
C TYR A 33 -5.30 2.36 1.37
N PHE A 34 -6.05 1.62 2.17
CA PHE A 34 -5.49 0.89 3.29
C PHE A 34 -4.81 -0.38 2.79
N CYS A 35 -3.48 -0.45 2.93
CA CYS A 35 -2.68 -1.59 2.54
C CYS A 35 -2.48 -2.48 3.78
N VAL A 36 -3.03 -3.70 3.74
CA VAL A 36 -3.09 -4.61 4.89
C VAL A 36 -2.43 -5.94 4.53
N SER A 37 -1.69 -6.51 5.47
CA SER A 37 -1.17 -7.88 5.37
C SER A 37 -2.31 -8.91 5.32
N TYR A 38 -2.15 -9.95 4.51
CA TYR A 38 -3.03 -11.13 4.46
C TYR A 38 -3.19 -11.81 5.84
N ARG A 39 -2.22 -11.65 6.75
CA ARG A 39 -2.30 -12.14 8.13
C ARG A 39 -3.49 -11.58 8.89
N TRP A 40 -3.98 -10.40 8.53
CA TRP A 40 -5.21 -9.84 9.10
C TRP A 40 -6.42 -10.77 8.85
N LEU A 41 -6.56 -11.30 7.63
CA LEU A 41 -7.62 -12.25 7.29
C LEU A 41 -7.42 -13.58 8.02
N ILE A 42 -6.18 -14.08 8.08
CA ILE A 42 -5.87 -15.31 8.85
C ILE A 42 -6.28 -15.14 10.31
N TYR A 43 -5.95 -14.00 10.91
CA TYR A 43 -6.28 -13.71 12.30
C TYR A 43 -7.79 -13.60 12.51
N TYR A 44 -8.48 -12.88 11.61
CA TYR A 44 -9.93 -12.77 11.62
C TYR A 44 -10.61 -14.15 11.60
N ILE A 45 -10.21 -15.02 10.66
CA ILE A 45 -10.77 -16.37 10.51
C ILE A 45 -10.43 -17.24 11.72
N LYS A 46 -9.18 -17.19 12.20
CA LYS A 46 -8.71 -18.07 13.27
C LYS A 46 -9.40 -17.80 14.61
N TYR A 47 -9.70 -16.53 14.91
CA TYR A 47 -10.24 -16.13 16.20
C TYR A 47 -11.70 -15.71 16.15
N ASP A 48 -12.34 -15.77 14.97
CA ASP A 48 -13.73 -15.39 14.71
C ASP A 48 -14.09 -14.01 15.30
N ARG A 49 -13.19 -13.04 15.10
CA ARG A 49 -13.30 -11.70 15.68
C ARG A 49 -12.82 -10.65 14.70
N ILE A 50 -13.59 -9.57 14.60
CA ILE A 50 -13.15 -8.36 13.89
C ILE A 50 -11.96 -7.78 14.66
N VAL A 51 -10.80 -7.74 14.01
CA VAL A 51 -9.58 -7.15 14.57
C VAL A 51 -9.26 -5.87 13.82
N ASP A 52 -8.72 -4.89 14.55
CA ASP A 52 -8.28 -3.65 13.93
C ASP A 52 -7.22 -3.92 12.84
N LYS A 53 -7.49 -3.40 11.65
CA LYS A 53 -6.61 -3.56 10.48
C LYS A 53 -5.33 -2.74 10.61
N GLY A 54 -5.28 -1.72 11.48
CA GLY A 54 -4.08 -0.90 11.69
C GLY A 54 -2.90 -1.69 12.25
N ALA A 55 -3.15 -2.71 13.07
CA ALA A 55 -2.13 -3.62 13.57
C ALA A 55 -1.47 -4.51 12.47
N PHE A 56 -2.06 -4.54 11.27
CA PHE A 56 -1.59 -5.31 10.13
C PHE A 56 -1.32 -4.42 8.91
N GLU A 57 -1.23 -3.11 9.10
CA GLU A 57 -0.95 -2.17 8.02
C GLU A 57 0.48 -2.37 7.50
N ILE A 58 0.63 -2.41 6.17
CA ILE A 58 1.93 -2.54 5.53
C ILE A 58 2.78 -1.29 5.85
N GLU A 59 4.00 -1.52 6.32
CA GLU A 59 4.95 -0.48 6.75
C GLU A 59 5.86 0.00 5.60
N GLY A 60 6.01 -0.82 4.56
CA GLY A 60 6.80 -0.52 3.37
C GLY A 60 6.86 -1.70 2.41
N ASP A 61 7.56 -1.52 1.30
CA ASP A 61 7.92 -2.63 0.42
C ASP A 61 9.21 -3.35 0.88
N ASP A 62 9.60 -4.41 0.18
CA ASP A 62 10.76 -5.25 0.45
C ASP A 62 12.07 -4.78 -0.21
N THR A 63 12.06 -3.68 -0.97
CA THR A 63 13.25 -3.19 -1.68
C THR A 63 14.15 -2.31 -0.82
N ASP A 64 13.57 -1.55 0.11
CA ASP A 64 14.33 -0.73 1.05
C ASP A 64 14.78 -1.54 2.28
N TYR A 65 15.79 -1.11 3.01
CA TYR A 65 16.11 -1.71 4.33
C TYR A 65 15.36 -1.07 5.50
N HIS A 66 14.74 0.10 5.29
CA HIS A 66 14.08 0.87 6.32
C HIS A 66 12.58 1.02 6.04
N SER A 67 11.74 0.73 7.04
CA SER A 67 10.31 0.99 6.98
C SER A 67 10.06 2.50 6.95
N GLN A 68 9.56 3.02 5.82
CA GLN A 68 9.31 4.45 5.66
C GLN A 68 7.86 4.86 6.02
N GLY A 69 6.98 3.90 6.30
CA GLY A 69 5.57 4.17 6.61
C GLY A 69 4.81 4.79 5.44
N GLY A 70 5.26 4.58 4.20
CA GLY A 70 4.69 5.16 2.98
C GLY A 70 3.18 4.97 2.85
N PRO A 71 2.65 3.73 3.01
CA PRO A 71 1.20 3.49 2.97
C PRO A 71 0.43 4.31 4.02
N LYS A 72 0.86 4.27 5.28
CA LYS A 72 0.23 5.00 6.37
C LYS A 72 0.30 6.52 6.16
N ARG A 73 1.44 7.03 5.72
CA ARG A 73 1.65 8.45 5.39
C ARG A 73 0.68 8.89 4.30
N SER A 74 0.58 8.13 3.22
CA SER A 74 -0.37 8.41 2.14
C SER A 74 -1.80 8.54 2.66
N ARG A 75 -2.25 7.67 3.55
CA ARG A 75 -3.63 7.78 4.09
C ARG A 75 -3.84 8.94 5.06
N SER A 76 -2.77 9.46 5.63
CA SER A 76 -2.82 10.49 6.67
C SER A 76 -2.81 11.91 6.09
N ILE A 77 -2.45 12.06 4.81
CA ILE A 77 -2.54 13.33 4.07
C ILE A 77 -3.93 13.51 3.47
N ASP A 78 -4.35 14.75 3.26
CA ASP A 78 -5.64 15.04 2.60
C ASP A 78 -5.61 14.45 1.18
N LYS A 79 -6.68 13.75 0.78
CA LYS A 79 -6.82 13.10 -0.54
C LYS A 79 -6.72 14.08 -1.70
N ARG A 80 -6.84 15.38 -1.43
CA ARG A 80 -6.65 16.44 -2.42
C ARG A 80 -5.18 16.72 -2.73
N GLN A 81 -4.25 16.27 -1.89
CA GLN A 81 -2.83 16.48 -2.05
C GLN A 81 -2.21 15.29 -2.79
N SER A 82 -2.22 15.35 -4.12
CA SER A 82 -1.39 14.46 -4.92
C SER A 82 0.07 14.90 -4.82
N LEU A 83 0.99 13.96 -4.64
CA LEU A 83 2.43 14.23 -4.63
C LEU A 83 2.90 14.96 -5.89
N PHE A 84 2.16 14.81 -7.00
CA PHE A 84 2.52 15.31 -8.32
C PHE A 84 1.51 16.31 -8.89
N GLU A 85 0.69 16.96 -8.05
CA GLU A 85 -0.42 17.83 -8.48
C GLU A 85 -0.03 18.90 -9.52
N TYR A 86 1.23 19.37 -9.49
CA TYR A 86 1.75 20.40 -10.39
C TYR A 86 2.97 19.96 -11.19
N ILE A 87 3.14 18.65 -11.41
CA ILE A 87 4.30 18.11 -12.12
C ILE A 87 3.83 17.39 -13.39
N CYS A 88 4.47 17.70 -14.51
CA CYS A 88 4.31 16.97 -15.76
C CYS A 88 5.52 16.07 -15.98
N PHE A 89 5.29 14.78 -16.23
CA PHE A 89 6.34 13.83 -16.57
C PHE A 89 6.21 13.41 -18.04
N MET A 90 7.33 13.38 -18.74
CA MET A 90 7.43 12.77 -20.07
C MET A 90 8.21 11.47 -19.94
N ILE A 91 7.55 10.35 -20.22
CA ILE A 91 8.23 9.06 -20.33
C ILE A 91 8.80 8.99 -21.74
N LYS A 92 10.12 9.12 -21.87
CA LYS A 92 10.79 8.93 -23.16
C LYS A 92 11.01 7.44 -23.38
N CYS A 93 10.25 6.85 -24.29
CA CYS A 93 10.50 5.49 -24.73
C CYS A 93 11.76 5.50 -25.60
N THR A 94 12.84 4.88 -25.13
CA THR A 94 13.98 4.57 -26.00
C THR A 94 13.67 3.25 -26.66
N GLU A 95 13.48 3.26 -27.98
CA GLU A 95 13.47 2.02 -28.76
C GLU A 95 14.86 1.39 -28.60
N ASN A 96 14.94 0.32 -27.80
CA ASN A 96 16.06 -0.60 -27.91
C ASN A 96 15.83 -1.35 -29.22
N ASN A 97 16.47 -0.86 -30.28
CA ASN A 97 16.61 -1.60 -31.53
C ASN A 97 17.58 -2.78 -31.27
N GLU A 98 17.04 -3.88 -30.76
CA GLU A 98 17.63 -5.22 -30.92
C GLU A 98 16.94 -5.95 -32.07
#